data_AF-S2E597-F1
#
_entry.id   AF-S2E597-F1
#
_cell.length_a   1.000
_cell.length_b   1.000
_cell.length_c   1.000
_cell.angle_alpha   90.00
_cell.angle_beta   90.00
_cell.angle_gamma   90.00
#
_symmetry.space_group_name_H-M   'P 1'
#
loop_
_entity.id
_entity.type
_entity.pdbx_description
1 polymer ?
#
loop_
_entity_poly.entity_id
_entity_poly.type
_entity_poly.pdbx_seq_one_letter_code
_entity_poly.pdbx_strand_id
1 'polypeptide(L)'
;MFGITRKQLPKPIKNLKEISQAIQAVRESIEEEDVDKTMDLFEEFIDPTKSGEQMIEQFFEEHREIRLWKIRLKDRGVDYLIENKTKMLNLFDNVEVTITKKLRNEIA
;
A
#
# COMPACT_ATOMS: atom_id res chain seq x y z
N MET A 1 -22.84 -32.08 4.64
CA MET A 1 -21.59 -31.34 4.34
C MET A 1 -21.97 -30.02 3.69
N PHE A 2 -21.88 -28.91 4.42
CA PHE A 2 -22.10 -27.59 3.82
C PHE A 2 -20.85 -27.23 3.01
N GLY A 3 -20.90 -27.49 1.70
CA GLY A 3 -19.92 -26.98 0.75
C GLY A 3 -20.12 -25.48 0.63
N ILE A 4 -19.46 -24.71 1.50
CA ILE A 4 -19.38 -23.26 1.37
C ILE A 4 -18.52 -23.01 0.14
N THR A 5 -19.16 -22.85 -1.03
CA THR A 5 -18.48 -22.37 -2.22
C THR A 5 -17.89 -21.01 -1.87
N ARG A 6 -16.56 -20.92 -1.73
CA ARG A 6 -15.86 -19.64 -1.63
C ARG A 6 -16.20 -18.86 -2.90
N LYS A 7 -17.17 -17.95 -2.84
CA LYS A 7 -17.43 -17.01 -3.94
C LYS A 7 -16.11 -16.30 -4.20
N GLN A 8 -15.55 -16.50 -5.40
CA GLN A 8 -14.40 -15.71 -5.82
C GLN A 8 -14.84 -14.26 -5.85
N LEU A 9 -14.10 -13.40 -5.17
CA LEU A 9 -14.36 -11.96 -5.19
C LEU A 9 -14.08 -11.43 -6.60
N PRO A 10 -14.84 -10.44 -7.08
CA PRO A 10 -14.50 -9.70 -8.28
C PRO A 10 -13.03 -9.22 -8.22
N LYS A 11 -12.32 -9.30 -9.34
CA LYS A 11 -10.90 -8.92 -9.45
C LYS A 11 -10.62 -7.52 -8.86
N PRO A 12 -11.42 -6.47 -9.12
CA PRO A 12 -11.21 -5.15 -8.50
C PRO A 12 -11.24 -5.18 -6.97
N ILE A 13 -12.21 -5.90 -6.39
CA ILE A 13 -12.38 -6.02 -4.93
C ILE A 13 -11.22 -6.79 -4.31
N LYS A 14 -10.74 -7.85 -4.98
CA LYS A 14 -9.59 -8.63 -4.52
C LYS A 14 -8.34 -7.75 -4.41
N ASN A 15 -8.04 -7.01 -5.46
CA ASN A 15 -6.86 -6.16 -5.50
C ASN A 15 -6.93 -5.01 -4.48
N LEU A 16 -8.11 -4.40 -4.26
CA LEU A 16 -8.30 -3.39 -3.20
C LEU A 16 -8.03 -3.95 -1.79
N LYS A 17 -8.38 -5.21 -1.53
CA LYS A 17 -8.05 -5.88 -0.27
C LYS A 17 -6.56 -6.15 -0.12
N GLU A 18 -5.89 -6.57 -1.19
CA GLU A 18 -4.43 -6.78 -1.21
C GLU A 18 -3.68 -5.48 -0.90
N ILE A 19 -4.11 -4.34 -1.48
CA ILE A 19 -3.54 -3.03 -1.16
C ILE A 19 -3.75 -2.68 0.32
N SER A 20 -4.97 -2.86 0.86
CA SER A 20 -5.24 -2.58 2.28
C SER A 20 -4.36 -3.41 3.21
N GLN A 21 -4.08 -4.67 2.89
CA GLN A 21 -3.16 -5.51 3.67
C GLN A 21 -1.71 -5.03 3.56
N ALA A 22 -1.26 -4.67 2.36
CA ALA A 22 0.08 -4.11 2.16
C ALA A 22 0.26 -2.80 2.92
N ILE A 23 -0.79 -1.96 3.03
CA ILE A 23 -0.76 -0.71 3.79
C ILE A 23 -0.47 -0.97 5.27
N GLN A 24 -1.14 -1.96 5.87
CA GLN A 24 -0.88 -2.29 7.27
C GLN A 24 0.58 -2.71 7.49
N ALA A 25 1.09 -3.60 6.64
CA ALA A 25 2.47 -4.08 6.74
C ALA A 25 3.52 -2.97 6.60
N VAL A 26 3.34 -2.04 5.64
CA VAL A 26 4.31 -0.96 5.42
C VAL A 26 4.23 0.11 6.51
N ARG A 27 3.05 0.36 7.07
CA ARG A 27 2.90 1.26 8.21
C ARG A 27 3.64 0.71 9.42
N GLU A 28 3.49 -0.57 9.73
CA GLU A 28 4.24 -1.24 10.79
C GLU A 28 5.75 -1.11 10.58
N SER A 29 6.27 -1.35 9.37
CA SER A 29 7.71 -1.22 9.11
C SER A 29 8.23 0.22 9.24
N ILE A 30 7.43 1.22 8.84
CA ILE A 30 7.74 2.64 9.02
C ILE A 30 7.74 3.02 10.51
N GLU A 31 6.79 2.48 11.29
CA GLU A 31 6.72 2.68 12.73
C GLU A 31 7.92 2.06 13.46
N GLU A 32 8.34 0.88 13.03
CA GLU A 32 9.54 0.16 13.51
C GLU A 32 10.87 0.76 13.01
N GLU A 33 10.82 1.73 12.10
CA GLU A 33 11.98 2.38 11.47
C GLU A 33 12.88 1.39 10.70
N ASP A 34 12.30 0.29 10.24
CA ASP A 34 12.96 -0.75 9.44
C ASP A 34 13.01 -0.33 7.97
N VAL A 35 14.15 0.23 7.56
CA VAL A 35 14.37 0.77 6.21
C VAL A 35 14.29 -0.32 5.14
N ASP A 36 14.96 -1.45 5.35
CA ASP A 36 15.04 -2.52 4.36
C ASP A 36 13.65 -3.13 4.13
N LYS A 37 12.95 -3.45 5.22
CA LYS A 37 11.57 -3.96 5.16
C LYS A 37 10.62 -2.95 4.52
N THR A 38 10.76 -1.66 4.84
CA THR A 38 9.94 -0.60 4.23
C THR A 38 10.17 -0.51 2.71
N MET A 39 11.43 -0.57 2.26
CA MET A 39 11.77 -0.55 0.84
C MET A 39 11.27 -1.78 0.08
N ASP A 40 11.33 -2.96 0.70
CA ASP A 40 10.79 -4.20 0.13
C ASP A 40 9.27 -4.14 0.01
N LEU A 41 8.58 -3.63 1.04
CA LEU A 41 7.13 -3.46 1.03
C LEU A 41 6.66 -2.40 0.03
N PHE A 42 7.47 -1.37 -0.25
CA PHE A 42 7.18 -0.41 -1.32
C PHE A 42 7.06 -1.06 -2.70
N GLU A 43 7.69 -2.22 -2.95
CA GLU A 43 7.53 -2.93 -4.22
C GLU A 43 6.09 -3.38 -4.47
N GLU A 44 5.33 -3.72 -3.42
CA GLU A 44 3.92 -4.10 -3.56
C GLU A 44 3.09 -3.00 -4.21
N PHE A 45 3.44 -1.75 -3.94
CA PHE A 45 2.75 -0.55 -4.44
C PHE A 45 3.32 -0.02 -5.76
N ILE A 46 4.58 -0.34 -6.09
CA ILE A 46 5.25 0.21 -7.27
C ILE A 46 5.19 -0.74 -8.46
N ASP A 47 5.37 -2.04 -8.23
CA ASP A 47 5.49 -3.06 -9.27
C ASP A 47 4.13 -3.27 -9.99
N PRO A 48 4.04 -2.99 -11.32
CA PRO A 48 2.82 -3.18 -12.08
C PRO A 48 2.30 -4.63 -12.08
N THR A 49 3.15 -5.61 -11.81
CA THR A 49 2.75 -7.03 -11.71
C THR A 49 2.11 -7.40 -10.37
N LYS A 50 2.18 -6.50 -9.39
CA LYS A 50 1.58 -6.61 -8.05
C LYS A 50 0.39 -5.65 -7.95
N SER A 51 0.35 -4.79 -6.93
CA SER A 51 -0.69 -3.75 -6.80
C SER A 51 -0.34 -2.46 -7.55
N GLY A 52 0.86 -2.36 -8.15
CA GLY A 52 1.32 -1.15 -8.83
C GLY A 52 0.44 -0.72 -10.00
N GLU A 53 -0.16 -1.66 -10.75
CA GLU A 53 -1.11 -1.32 -11.83
C GLU A 53 -2.32 -0.55 -11.26
N GLN A 54 -2.89 -1.03 -10.15
CA GLN A 54 -4.00 -0.35 -9.50
C GLN A 54 -3.61 0.98 -8.85
N MET A 55 -2.41 1.05 -8.28
CA MET A 55 -1.87 2.30 -7.75
C MET A 55 -1.72 3.32 -8.88
N ILE A 56 -1.24 2.94 -10.06
CA ILE A 56 -1.15 3.85 -11.22
C ILE A 56 -2.54 4.32 -11.66
N GLU A 57 -3.53 3.42 -11.73
CA GLU A 57 -4.87 3.75 -12.22
C GLU A 57 -5.68 4.62 -11.25
N GLN A 58 -5.49 4.45 -9.94
CA GLN A 58 -6.38 5.03 -8.93
C GLN A 58 -5.69 5.98 -7.94
N PHE A 59 -4.37 5.90 -7.81
CA PHE A 59 -3.56 6.59 -6.80
C PHE A 59 -2.21 7.03 -7.40
N PHE A 60 -2.26 7.65 -8.60
CA PHE A 60 -1.07 7.93 -9.41
C PHE A 60 -0.02 8.79 -8.69
N GLU A 61 -0.47 9.82 -7.97
CA GLU A 61 0.43 10.71 -7.23
C GLU A 61 1.08 9.97 -6.05
N GLU A 62 0.32 9.12 -5.35
CA GLU A 62 0.82 8.30 -4.26
C GLU A 62 1.82 7.25 -4.75
N HIS A 63 1.53 6.59 -5.90
CA HIS A 63 2.47 5.69 -6.57
C HIS A 63 3.81 6.38 -6.85
N ARG A 64 3.75 7.58 -7.42
CA ARG A 64 4.93 8.38 -7.74
C ARG A 64 5.72 8.77 -6.48
N GLU A 65 5.03 9.18 -5.43
CA GLU A 65 5.64 9.58 -4.16
C GLU A 65 6.34 8.38 -3.49
N ILE A 66 5.69 7.22 -3.42
CA ILE A 66 6.25 5.98 -2.87
C ILE A 66 7.51 5.55 -3.63
N ARG A 67 7.49 5.65 -4.97
CA ARG A 67 8.68 5.38 -5.79
C ARG A 67 9.84 6.33 -5.51
N LEU A 68 9.57 7.62 -5.30
CA LEU A 68 10.58 8.60 -4.92
C LEU A 68 11.15 8.33 -3.52
N TRP A 69 10.30 7.94 -2.56
CA TRP A 69 10.75 7.56 -1.22
C TRP A 69 11.66 6.36 -1.25
N LYS A 70 11.33 5.33 -2.02
CA LYS A 70 12.19 4.15 -2.15
C LYS A 70 13.61 4.50 -2.62
N ILE A 71 13.73 5.39 -3.60
CA ILE A 71 15.03 5.89 -4.09
C ILE A 71 15.77 6.63 -2.97
N ARG A 72 15.09 7.55 -2.27
CA ARG A 72 15.70 8.34 -1.20
C ARG A 72 16.07 7.51 0.04
N LEU A 73 15.29 6.49 0.39
CA LEU A 73 15.61 5.54 1.46
C LEU A 73 16.86 4.73 1.10
N LYS A 74 17.01 4.32 -0.16
CA LYS A 74 18.24 3.68 -0.64
C LYS A 74 19.47 4.56 -0.46
N ASP A 75 19.33 5.86 -0.69
CA ASP A 75 20.44 6.81 -0.65
C ASP A 75 20.75 7.33 0.76
N ARG A 76 19.73 7.53 1.60
CA ARG A 76 19.83 8.24 2.88
C ARG A 76 19.47 7.39 4.11
N GLY A 77 18.94 6.19 3.91
CA GLY A 77 18.64 5.24 4.99
C GLY A 77 17.66 5.77 6.04
N VAL A 78 17.94 5.42 7.29
CA VAL A 78 17.04 5.62 8.44
C VAL A 78 16.79 7.09 8.76
N ASP A 79 17.78 7.97 8.55
CA ASP A 79 17.62 9.40 8.80
C ASP A 79 16.50 9.99 7.93
N TYR A 80 16.45 9.59 6.65
CA TYR A 80 15.37 10.02 5.75
C TYR A 80 14.02 9.47 6.17
N LEU A 81 13.98 8.21 6.61
CA LEU A 81 12.76 7.58 7.11
C LEU A 81 12.19 8.35 8.30
N ILE A 82 13.02 8.63 9.31
CA ILE A 82 12.62 9.36 10.53
C ILE A 82 12.13 10.77 10.17
N GLU A 83 12.88 11.51 9.36
CA GLU A 83 12.50 12.88 8.93
C GLU A 83 11.15 12.93 8.21
N ASN A 84 10.77 11.88 7.48
CA ASN A 84 9.59 11.85 6.62
C ASN A 84 8.48 10.93 7.14
N LYS A 85 8.67 10.28 8.30
CA LYS A 85 7.79 9.27 8.89
C LYS A 85 6.32 9.69 8.90
N THR A 86 6.02 10.86 9.47
CA THR A 86 4.67 11.40 9.54
C THR A 86 4.04 11.59 8.15
N LYS A 87 4.82 12.06 7.17
CA LYS A 87 4.33 12.25 5.81
C LYS A 87 4.01 10.90 5.15
N MET A 88 4.86 9.90 5.36
CA MET A 88 4.66 8.55 4.82
C MET A 88 3.41 7.90 5.39
N LEU A 89 3.25 7.93 6.72
CA LEU A 89 2.07 7.37 7.39
C LEU A 89 0.78 8.05 6.93
N ASN A 90 0.76 9.39 6.87
CA ASN A 90 -0.41 10.14 6.42
C ASN A 90 -0.81 9.80 4.98
N LEU A 91 0.15 9.55 4.09
CA LEU A 91 -0.14 9.14 2.72
C LEU A 91 -0.87 7.79 2.70
N PHE A 92 -0.35 6.81 3.44
CA PHE A 92 -0.96 5.48 3.50
C PHE A 92 -2.34 5.49 4.17
N ASP A 93 -2.54 6.30 5.21
CA ASP A 93 -3.86 6.49 5.83
C ASP A 93 -4.89 7.06 4.84
N ASN A 94 -4.50 8.03 4.02
CA ASN A 94 -5.39 8.62 3.01
C ASN A 94 -5.78 7.61 1.91
N VAL A 95 -4.83 6.78 1.48
CA VAL A 95 -5.10 5.68 0.54
C VAL A 95 -6.06 4.68 1.17
N GLU A 96 -5.81 4.27 2.41
CA GLU A 96 -6.66 3.32 3.15
C GLU A 96 -8.10 3.81 3.35
N VAL A 97 -8.28 5.09 3.70
CA VAL A 97 -9.61 5.71 3.80
C VAL A 97 -10.35 5.63 2.46
N THR A 98 -9.64 5.88 1.36
CA THR A 98 -10.23 5.83 0.02
C THR A 98 -10.62 4.41 -0.38
N ILE A 99 -9.75 3.42 -0.11
CA ILE A 99 -10.01 2.00 -0.34
C ILE A 99 -11.21 1.53 0.48
N THR A 100 -11.25 1.89 1.76
CA THR A 100 -12.35 1.50 2.67
C THR A 100 -13.70 2.02 2.18
N LYS A 101 -13.75 3.27 1.69
CA LYS A 101 -14.96 3.85 1.08
C LYS A 101 -15.39 3.07 -0.16
N LYS A 102 -14.44 2.73 -1.06
CA LYS A 102 -14.73 1.93 -2.27
C LYS A 102 -15.24 0.53 -1.91
N LEU A 103 -14.57 -0.18 -1.02
CA LEU A 103 -14.99 -1.52 -0.57
C LEU A 103 -16.38 -1.51 0.06
N ARG A 104 -16.72 -0.49 0.85
CA ARG A 104 -18.06 -0.34 1.43
C ARG A 104 -19.14 -0.16 0.36
N ASN A 105 -18.86 0.63 -0.67
CA ASN A 105 -19.81 0.89 -1.75
C ASN A 105 -20.04 -0.33 -2.66
N GLU A 106 -19.06 -1.22 -2.78
CA GLU A 106 -19.17 -2.46 -3.57
C GLU A 106 -19.90 -3.60 -2.84
N ILE A 107 -20.06 -3.50 -1.51
CA ILE A 107 -20.76 -4.49 -0.67
C ILE A 107 -22.21 -4.08 -0.40
N ALA A 108 -22.52 -2.78 -0.49
CA ALA A 108 -23.85 -2.21 -0.28
C ALA A 108 -24.78 -2.43 -1.48
#